data_AF-A0A7S1AWU3-F1
#
_entry.id   AF-A0A7S1AWU3-F1
#
_cell.length_a   1.000
_cell.length_b   1.000
_cell.length_c   1.000
_cell.angle_alpha   90.00
_cell.angle_beta   90.00
_cell.angle_gamma   90.00
#
_symmetry.space_group_name_H-M   'P 1'
#
loop_
_entity.id
_entity.type
_entity.pdbx_description
1 polymer ?
#
loop_
_entity_poly.entity_id
_entity_poly.type
_entity_poly.pdbx_seq_one_letter_code
_entity_poly.pdbx_strand_id
1 'polypeptide(L)'
;SRKSFGRRCKKDGTFDGDLECRRTTCENPPEVEFATRSGVTVDHGASVTYHCMVGYSIDGTVAGQKKFDLSCGDHGFTEPKSCTPVKCSEPALWLSGDGTAGANWTTDSQAKLSDVRHLEPLHFHCLDGFSLDGTANPAQLIGSGICDAVGVFPVMGQCVSINDCVVGGHTCGPHGSCVDAHMDYSCSCASGFQVEVVSGEKVCGNIDDCGPNACGNGHCVDKVNGYTCDCDAGYELTMQGNDSVCVAKECGSFTVEHGSVEPAKMLFDDVGVVTCLPG
;
A
#
# COMPACT_ATOMS: atom_id res chain seq x y z
N SER A 1 -49.07 12.68 46.27
CA SER A 1 -50.52 12.57 46.00
C SER A 1 -51.17 11.75 47.11
N ARG A 2 -52.27 12.22 47.70
CA ARG A 2 -53.12 11.36 48.53
C ARG A 2 -53.92 10.46 47.57
N LYS A 3 -53.69 9.15 47.60
CA LYS A 3 -54.40 8.17 46.76
C LYS A 3 -55.87 7.97 47.16
N SER A 4 -56.26 8.51 48.31
CA SER A 4 -57.64 8.55 48.81
C SER A 4 -57.78 9.68 49.81
N PHE A 5 -58.90 10.39 49.77
CA PHE A 5 -59.28 11.35 50.81
C PHE A 5 -60.72 11.10 51.24
N GLY A 6 -60.97 11.17 52.55
CA GLY A 6 -62.31 11.06 53.10
C GLY A 6 -63.07 12.37 52.91
N ARG A 7 -64.35 12.27 52.56
CA ARG A 7 -65.29 13.39 52.48
C ARG A 7 -66.37 13.15 53.53
N ARG A 8 -66.73 14.16 54.31
CA ARG A 8 -67.87 14.09 55.24
C ARG A 8 -69.05 14.89 54.72
N CYS A 9 -70.24 14.32 54.83
CA CYS A 9 -71.49 15.00 54.53
C CYS A 9 -71.85 15.93 55.69
N LYS A 10 -72.05 17.22 55.40
CA LYS A 10 -72.49 18.24 56.34
C LYS A 10 -74.02 18.19 56.49
N LYS A 11 -74.52 18.79 57.57
CA LYS A 11 -75.96 18.82 57.89
C LYS A 11 -76.83 19.53 56.85
N ASP A 12 -76.24 20.36 55.98
CA ASP A 12 -76.90 21.07 54.88
C ASP A 12 -76.93 20.25 53.57
N GLY A 13 -76.41 19.02 53.57
CA GLY A 13 -76.35 18.13 52.40
C GLY A 13 -75.13 18.32 51.51
N THR A 14 -74.19 19.22 51.85
CA THR A 14 -72.95 19.43 51.10
C THR A 14 -71.77 18.64 51.69
N PHE A 15 -70.74 18.29 50.91
CA PHE A 15 -69.53 17.64 51.43
C PHE A 15 -68.53 18.67 51.97
N ASP A 16 -67.66 18.27 52.92
CA ASP A 16 -66.52 19.10 53.36
C ASP A 16 -65.35 19.10 52.35
N GLY A 17 -64.63 20.25 52.31
CA GLY A 17 -63.40 20.47 51.53
C GLY A 17 -63.56 20.74 50.02
N ASP A 18 -62.49 21.24 49.39
CA ASP A 18 -62.35 21.49 47.94
C ASP A 18 -61.31 20.56 47.29
N LEU A 19 -61.33 19.27 47.62
CA LEU A 19 -60.35 18.29 47.10
C LEU A 19 -60.85 17.61 45.83
N GLU A 20 -60.39 18.07 44.67
CA GLU A 20 -60.66 17.45 43.37
C GLU A 20 -59.63 16.36 43.05
N CYS A 21 -60.09 15.25 42.46
CA CYS A 21 -59.20 14.27 41.85
C CYS A 21 -58.67 14.83 40.53
N ARG A 22 -57.44 15.34 40.53
CA ARG A 22 -56.74 15.75 39.30
C ARG A 22 -55.88 14.59 38.78
N ARG A 23 -55.88 14.38 37.46
CA ARG A 23 -54.97 13.41 36.82
C ARG A 23 -53.53 13.89 36.98
N THR A 24 -52.60 12.94 37.06
CA THR A 24 -51.16 13.23 36.98
C THR A 24 -50.85 13.80 35.60
N THR A 25 -50.37 15.03 35.53
CA THR A 25 -49.84 15.62 34.30
C THR A 25 -48.33 15.42 34.29
N CYS A 26 -47.81 14.76 33.25
CA CYS A 26 -46.37 14.58 33.09
C CYS A 26 -45.82 15.71 32.22
N GLU A 27 -45.38 16.78 32.87
CA GLU A 27 -44.68 17.88 32.20
C GLU A 27 -43.21 17.51 31.99
N ASN A 28 -42.64 17.93 30.87
CA ASN A 28 -41.22 17.76 30.51
C ASN A 28 -40.71 16.29 30.53
N PRO A 29 -40.93 15.53 29.44
CA PRO A 29 -40.37 14.19 29.30
C PRO A 29 -38.84 14.18 29.44
N PRO A 30 -38.25 13.12 30.05
CA PRO A 30 -36.83 13.06 30.34
C PRO A 30 -35.97 13.16 29.08
N GLU A 31 -34.81 13.80 29.16
CA GLU A 31 -33.85 13.76 28.06
C GLU A 31 -33.17 12.39 28.03
N VAL A 32 -32.94 11.89 26.82
CA VAL A 32 -32.24 10.63 26.59
C VAL A 32 -31.08 10.92 25.63
N GLU A 33 -29.87 10.64 26.07
CA GLU A 33 -28.67 10.83 25.24
C GLU A 33 -28.76 10.00 23.95
N PHE A 34 -28.28 10.58 22.86
CA PHE A 34 -28.27 9.95 21.52
C PHE A 34 -29.66 9.52 21.03
N ALA A 35 -30.72 10.18 21.50
CA ALA A 35 -32.08 9.99 21.03
C ALA A 35 -32.74 11.33 20.67
N THR A 36 -33.69 11.26 19.75
CA THR A 36 -34.62 12.35 19.44
C THR A 36 -36.01 11.97 19.92
N ARG A 37 -36.78 12.94 20.42
CA ARG A 37 -38.14 12.72 20.90
C ARG A 37 -39.13 13.29 19.89
N SER A 38 -40.16 12.50 19.56
CA SER A 38 -41.31 12.99 18.80
C SER A 38 -42.54 13.04 19.71
N GLY A 39 -43.23 14.18 19.72
CA GLY A 39 -44.45 14.40 20.49
C GLY A 39 -44.25 15.25 21.75
N VAL A 40 -45.40 15.71 22.26
CA VAL A 40 -45.54 16.43 23.53
C VAL A 40 -46.67 15.75 24.30
N THR A 41 -46.50 15.58 25.60
CA THR A 41 -47.50 14.95 26.46
C THR A 41 -47.88 15.89 27.57
N VAL A 42 -49.19 15.96 27.82
CA VAL A 42 -49.78 16.87 28.81
C VAL A 42 -50.56 16.07 29.88
N ASP A 43 -50.99 14.83 29.60
CA ASP A 43 -51.92 14.07 30.44
C ASP A 43 -51.49 12.64 30.79
N HIS A 44 -52.00 12.14 31.92
CA HIS A 44 -51.90 10.74 32.36
C HIS A 44 -52.38 9.75 31.30
N GLY A 45 -51.59 8.71 31.02
CA GLY A 45 -51.87 7.68 30.02
C GLY A 45 -51.37 8.01 28.62
N ALA A 46 -50.78 9.19 28.40
CA ALA A 46 -50.11 9.51 27.15
C ALA A 46 -48.70 8.91 27.08
N SER A 47 -48.22 8.66 25.86
CA SER A 47 -46.88 8.13 25.61
C SER A 47 -46.10 9.05 24.68
N VAL A 48 -44.80 9.18 24.93
CA VAL A 48 -43.84 9.84 24.04
C VAL A 48 -42.93 8.80 23.40
N THR A 49 -42.62 8.98 22.11
CA THR A 49 -41.74 8.06 21.38
C THR A 49 -40.34 8.66 21.25
N TYR A 50 -39.35 7.89 21.68
CA TYR A 50 -37.94 8.16 21.47
C TYR A 50 -37.43 7.37 20.27
N HIS A 51 -36.58 8.03 19.49
CA HIS A 51 -35.92 7.50 18.32
C HIS A 51 -34.42 7.63 18.53
N CYS A 52 -33.71 6.50 18.66
CA CYS A 52 -32.25 6.51 18.71
C CYS A 52 -31.70 7.18 17.44
N MET A 53 -30.68 8.01 17.62
CA MET A 53 -29.96 8.64 16.53
C MET A 53 -29.31 7.59 15.61
N VAL A 54 -28.94 8.00 14.40
CA VAL A 54 -28.26 7.13 13.45
C VAL A 54 -26.98 6.57 14.08
N GLY A 55 -26.80 5.25 14.00
CA GLY A 55 -25.66 4.55 14.60
C GLY A 55 -25.83 4.16 16.08
N TYR A 56 -27.04 4.32 16.63
CA TYR A 56 -27.38 3.91 18.00
C TYR A 56 -28.60 2.99 18.01
N SER A 57 -28.65 2.08 18.98
CA SER A 57 -29.79 1.19 19.26
C SER A 57 -29.89 0.86 20.74
N ILE A 58 -31.02 0.33 21.18
CA ILE A 58 -31.26 0.04 22.61
C ILE A 58 -30.26 -0.98 23.16
N ASP A 59 -29.92 -2.01 22.37
CA ASP A 59 -29.01 -3.09 22.76
C ASP A 59 -27.59 -2.94 22.21
N GLY A 60 -27.31 -1.86 21.45
CA GLY A 60 -26.01 -1.63 20.82
C GLY A 60 -25.73 -2.57 19.64
N THR A 61 -26.72 -3.23 19.05
CA THR A 61 -26.58 -4.03 17.83
C THR A 61 -27.21 -3.34 16.62
N VAL A 62 -26.76 -3.69 15.41
CA VAL A 62 -27.31 -3.15 14.14
C VAL A 62 -28.80 -3.46 13.97
N ALA A 63 -29.20 -4.67 14.37
CA ALA A 63 -30.58 -5.16 14.33
C ALA A 63 -31.42 -4.71 15.54
N GLY A 64 -30.78 -4.08 16.52
CA GLY A 64 -31.40 -3.61 17.75
C GLY A 64 -32.55 -2.65 17.51
N GLN A 65 -33.49 -2.64 18.44
CA GLN A 65 -34.60 -1.69 18.42
C GLN A 65 -34.07 -0.26 18.45
N LYS A 66 -34.60 0.57 17.55
CA LYS A 66 -34.21 1.99 17.40
C LYS A 66 -35.25 2.96 17.95
N LYS A 67 -36.36 2.43 18.46
CA LYS A 67 -37.48 3.21 18.99
C LYS A 67 -38.01 2.58 20.27
N PHE A 68 -38.44 3.41 21.19
CA PHE A 68 -39.15 2.98 22.39
C PHE A 68 -40.07 4.09 22.88
N ASP A 69 -41.13 3.69 23.58
CA ASP A 69 -42.11 4.61 24.15
C ASP A 69 -41.94 4.72 25.66
N LEU A 70 -42.09 5.94 26.19
CA LEU A 70 -42.24 6.19 27.62
C LEU A 70 -43.67 6.58 27.91
N SER A 71 -44.27 5.90 28.87
CA SER A 71 -45.67 6.11 29.24
C SER A 71 -45.76 6.95 30.51
N CYS A 72 -46.67 7.93 30.52
CA CYS A 72 -47.00 8.73 31.70
C CYS A 72 -47.99 7.97 32.60
N GLY A 73 -47.50 7.47 33.74
CA GLY A 73 -48.32 6.77 34.74
C GLY A 73 -48.59 7.61 35.99
N ASP A 74 -49.08 6.96 37.04
CA ASP A 74 -49.47 7.62 38.31
C ASP A 74 -48.31 8.37 38.99
N HIS A 75 -47.07 7.96 38.70
CA HIS A 75 -45.84 8.43 39.33
C HIS A 75 -44.92 9.22 38.38
N GLY A 76 -45.40 9.60 37.19
CA GLY A 76 -44.58 10.24 36.15
C GLY A 76 -44.23 9.28 35.02
N PHE A 77 -43.22 9.63 34.21
CA PHE A 77 -42.72 8.76 33.15
C PHE A 77 -42.03 7.52 33.73
N THR A 78 -42.15 6.39 33.03
CA THR A 78 -41.32 5.21 33.25
C THR A 78 -39.84 5.53 33.04
N GLU A 79 -38.95 4.75 33.67
CA GLU A 79 -37.51 4.90 33.45
C GLU A 79 -37.15 4.79 31.96
N PRO A 80 -36.37 5.74 31.41
CA PRO A 80 -35.98 5.73 30.02
C PRO A 80 -35.00 4.59 29.72
N LYS A 81 -35.11 4.01 28.52
CA LYS A 81 -34.05 3.17 27.96
C LYS A 81 -32.93 4.06 27.42
N SER A 82 -31.72 3.50 27.35
CA SER A 82 -30.56 4.18 26.77
C SER A 82 -30.37 3.77 25.31
N CYS A 83 -29.93 4.70 24.48
CA CYS A 83 -29.47 4.42 23.12
C CYS A 83 -27.95 4.20 23.15
N THR A 84 -27.54 2.96 22.96
CA THR A 84 -26.14 2.54 22.98
C THR A 84 -25.56 2.60 21.56
N PRO A 85 -24.32 3.10 21.37
CA PRO A 85 -23.63 3.04 20.09
C PRO A 85 -23.59 1.62 19.54
N VAL A 86 -23.88 1.47 18.24
CA VAL A 86 -23.84 0.19 17.55
C VAL A 86 -22.43 -0.38 17.57
N LYS A 87 -22.31 -1.64 17.99
CA LYS A 87 -21.06 -2.41 17.94
C LYS A 87 -20.75 -2.83 16.51
N CYS A 88 -19.48 -2.74 16.17
CA CYS A 88 -18.97 -2.96 14.82
C CYS A 88 -18.43 -4.37 14.68
N SER A 89 -18.42 -4.88 13.44
CA SER A 89 -17.67 -6.10 13.12
C SER A 89 -16.18 -5.86 13.35
N GLU A 90 -15.47 -6.88 13.83
CA GLU A 90 -14.02 -6.85 13.93
C GLU A 90 -13.41 -6.68 12.52
N PRO A 91 -12.66 -5.59 12.26
CA PRO A 91 -12.08 -5.35 10.95
C PRO A 91 -10.87 -6.24 10.73
N ALA A 92 -10.78 -6.86 9.55
CA ALA A 92 -9.56 -7.53 9.12
C ALA A 92 -8.52 -6.48 8.70
N LEU A 93 -7.27 -6.65 9.12
CA LEU A 93 -6.14 -5.96 8.50
C LEU A 93 -5.96 -6.49 7.08
N TRP A 94 -5.84 -5.60 6.09
CA TRP A 94 -5.60 -6.02 4.72
C TRP A 94 -4.17 -6.57 4.57
N LEU A 95 -4.07 -7.63 3.79
CA LEU A 95 -2.80 -8.05 3.19
C LEU A 95 -2.50 -7.10 2.02
N SER A 96 -1.24 -6.75 1.81
CA SER A 96 -0.80 -6.04 0.59
C SER A 96 -1.10 -6.89 -0.65
N GLY A 97 -1.05 -6.28 -1.84
CA GLY A 97 -1.41 -6.95 -3.11
C GLY A 97 -0.58 -8.20 -3.44
N ASP A 98 0.55 -8.39 -2.75
CA ASP A 98 1.45 -9.55 -2.79
C ASP A 98 1.16 -10.62 -1.71
N GLY A 99 0.16 -10.38 -0.84
CA GLY A 99 -0.23 -11.27 0.26
C GLY A 99 0.59 -11.11 1.55
N THR A 100 1.54 -10.15 1.62
CA THR A 100 2.27 -9.84 2.87
C THR A 100 1.45 -8.90 3.76
N ALA A 101 1.76 -8.80 5.05
CA ALA A 101 1.09 -7.84 5.93
C ALA A 101 1.72 -6.46 5.70
N GLY A 102 0.97 -5.49 5.16
CA GLY A 102 1.50 -4.14 4.91
C GLY A 102 1.31 -3.15 6.08
N ALA A 103 0.63 -3.57 7.15
CA ALA A 103 0.28 -2.70 8.27
C ALA A 103 0.09 -3.47 9.59
N ASN A 104 0.20 -2.77 10.71
CA ASN A 104 -0.14 -3.24 12.06
C ASN A 104 -1.03 -2.24 12.78
N TRP A 105 -2.00 -2.72 13.56
CA TRP A 105 -2.79 -1.86 14.45
C TRP A 105 -1.90 -1.16 15.48
N THR A 106 -2.27 0.06 15.88
CA THR A 106 -1.70 0.67 17.08
C THR A 106 -2.05 -0.17 18.31
N THR A 107 -1.22 -0.11 19.35
CA THR A 107 -1.50 -0.81 20.63
C THR A 107 -2.91 -0.51 21.16
N ASP A 108 -3.33 0.75 21.11
CA ASP A 108 -4.65 1.20 21.55
C ASP A 108 -5.77 0.64 20.68
N SER A 109 -5.58 0.56 19.38
CA SER A 109 -6.57 0.04 18.44
C SER A 109 -6.67 -1.48 18.54
N GLN A 110 -5.54 -2.16 18.70
CA GLN A 110 -5.45 -3.61 18.90
C GLN A 110 -6.23 -4.04 20.14
N ALA A 111 -6.17 -3.27 21.23
CA ALA A 111 -6.92 -3.54 22.45
C ALA A 111 -8.45 -3.36 22.28
N LYS A 112 -8.88 -2.57 21.30
CA LYS A 112 -10.29 -2.22 21.06
C LYS A 112 -10.98 -3.07 20.00
N LEU A 113 -10.25 -3.84 19.20
CA LEU A 113 -10.79 -4.57 18.03
C LEU A 113 -12.04 -5.40 18.33
N SER A 114 -12.11 -6.00 19.52
CA SER A 114 -13.23 -6.87 19.91
C SER A 114 -14.49 -6.12 20.35
N ASP A 115 -14.43 -4.81 20.59
CA ASP A 115 -15.57 -4.00 21.06
C ASP A 115 -15.59 -2.57 20.52
N VAL A 116 -15.26 -2.39 19.24
CA VAL A 116 -15.36 -1.07 18.59
C VAL A 116 -16.82 -0.67 18.39
N ARG A 117 -17.12 0.61 18.61
CA ARG A 117 -18.47 1.16 18.48
C ARG A 117 -18.56 2.30 17.48
N HIS A 118 -19.78 2.63 17.09
CA HIS A 118 -20.06 3.74 16.18
C HIS A 118 -19.32 5.03 16.57
N LEU A 119 -18.67 5.67 15.58
CA LEU A 119 -17.82 6.86 15.72
C LEU A 119 -16.49 6.67 16.47
N GLU A 120 -16.17 5.48 16.94
CA GLU A 120 -14.84 5.21 17.50
C GLU A 120 -13.82 5.02 16.37
N PRO A 121 -12.69 5.77 16.39
CA PRO A 121 -11.63 5.59 15.43
C PRO A 121 -10.70 4.46 15.84
N LEU A 122 -10.31 3.65 14.86
CA LEU A 122 -9.15 2.77 14.92
C LEU A 122 -8.03 3.34 14.06
N HIS A 123 -6.79 3.11 14.50
CA HIS A 123 -5.58 3.57 13.85
C HIS A 123 -4.62 2.41 13.62
N PHE A 124 -3.94 2.42 12.49
CA PHE A 124 -2.88 1.46 12.16
C PHE A 124 -1.67 2.22 11.59
N HIS A 125 -0.52 1.59 11.73
CA HIS A 125 0.73 2.03 11.12
C HIS A 125 1.03 1.16 9.91
N CYS A 126 1.45 1.77 8.81
CA CYS A 126 2.08 1.02 7.73
C CYS A 126 3.42 0.45 8.21
N LEU A 127 3.78 -0.73 7.72
CA LEU A 127 5.10 -1.31 7.98
C LEU A 127 6.19 -0.56 7.20
N ASP A 128 7.45 -0.81 7.56
CA ASP A 128 8.60 -0.26 6.85
C ASP A 128 8.52 -0.58 5.36
N GLY A 129 8.79 0.43 4.51
CA GLY A 129 8.63 0.31 3.06
C GLY A 129 7.20 0.47 2.54
N PHE A 130 6.22 0.76 3.40
CA PHE A 130 4.83 1.01 2.99
C PHE A 130 4.30 2.37 3.45
N SER A 131 3.38 2.94 2.67
CA SER A 131 2.61 4.13 3.04
C SER A 131 1.24 4.15 2.38
N LEU A 132 0.36 5.06 2.79
CA LEU A 132 -1.00 5.17 2.25
C LEU A 132 -1.06 5.71 0.81
N ASP A 133 -0.01 6.38 0.35
CA ASP A 133 0.05 6.99 -0.99
C ASP A 133 1.27 6.54 -1.83
N GLY A 134 2.05 5.58 -1.31
CA GLY A 134 3.26 5.07 -1.97
C GLY A 134 4.45 6.04 -1.93
N THR A 135 4.39 7.11 -1.13
CA THR A 135 5.50 8.06 -0.92
C THR A 135 6.17 7.86 0.44
N ALA A 136 7.37 8.43 0.62
CA ALA A 136 8.08 8.46 1.90
C ALA A 136 7.59 9.58 2.86
N ASN A 137 6.36 10.07 2.69
CA ASN A 137 5.80 11.12 3.54
C ASN A 137 5.44 10.56 4.93
N PRO A 138 6.01 11.09 6.03
CA PRO A 138 5.70 10.63 7.38
C PRO A 138 4.21 10.74 7.76
N ALA A 139 3.48 11.69 7.17
CA ALA A 139 2.05 11.84 7.40
C ALA A 139 1.21 10.69 6.81
N GLN A 140 1.79 9.91 5.91
CA GLN A 140 1.13 8.80 5.18
C GLN A 140 1.49 7.43 5.77
N LEU A 141 2.16 7.40 6.92
CA LEU A 141 2.51 6.17 7.63
C LEU A 141 1.43 5.70 8.61
N ILE A 142 0.40 6.52 8.85
CA ILE A 142 -0.68 6.24 9.81
C ILE A 142 -2.02 6.40 9.11
N GLY A 143 -2.79 5.31 9.06
CA GLY A 143 -4.16 5.35 8.60
C GLY A 143 -5.15 5.25 9.75
N SER A 144 -6.40 5.61 9.47
CA SER A 144 -7.49 5.50 10.43
C SER A 144 -8.79 5.09 9.76
N GLY A 145 -9.63 4.40 10.51
CA GLY A 145 -10.97 4.04 10.09
C GLY A 145 -11.96 4.29 11.20
N ILE A 146 -13.14 4.79 10.84
CA ILE A 146 -14.21 5.07 11.78
C ILE A 146 -15.33 4.09 11.52
N CYS A 147 -15.88 3.51 12.59
CA CYS A 147 -17.03 2.64 12.45
C CYS A 147 -18.29 3.44 12.11
N ASP A 148 -18.97 3.02 11.04
CA ASP A 148 -20.17 3.67 10.57
C ASP A 148 -21.43 3.26 11.36
N ALA A 149 -22.58 3.80 10.94
CA ALA A 149 -23.85 3.58 11.61
C ALA A 149 -24.47 2.20 11.37
N VAL A 150 -23.92 1.41 10.44
CA VAL A 150 -24.37 0.05 10.14
C VAL A 150 -23.42 -1.01 10.68
N GLY A 151 -22.42 -0.60 11.47
CA GLY A 151 -21.52 -1.50 12.19
C GLY A 151 -20.39 -2.05 11.32
N VAL A 152 -20.01 -1.36 10.24
CA VAL A 152 -18.90 -1.75 9.36
C VAL A 152 -17.90 -0.60 9.18
N PHE A 153 -16.74 -0.94 8.64
CA PHE A 153 -15.70 0.03 8.29
C PHE A 153 -15.67 0.20 6.77
N PRO A 154 -16.16 1.34 6.22
CA PRO A 154 -16.40 1.45 4.79
C PRO A 154 -15.12 1.43 3.94
N VAL A 155 -14.02 2.07 4.38
CA VAL A 155 -12.64 1.92 3.86
C VAL A 155 -11.71 2.51 4.93
N MET A 156 -10.71 1.78 5.43
CA MET A 156 -9.77 2.31 6.45
C MET A 156 -8.43 2.79 5.83
N GLY A 157 -8.27 2.68 4.50
CA GLY A 157 -7.07 3.10 3.73
C GLY A 157 -6.01 2.00 3.64
N GLN A 158 -5.48 1.66 2.47
CA GLN A 158 -4.55 0.54 2.32
C GLN A 158 -3.09 1.01 2.24
N CYS A 159 -2.20 0.38 3.01
CA CYS A 159 -0.76 0.59 2.85
C CYS A 159 -0.28 -0.09 1.58
N VAL A 160 0.40 0.66 0.72
CA VAL A 160 1.01 0.20 -0.54
C VAL A 160 2.52 0.38 -0.46
N SER A 161 3.26 -0.39 -1.26
CA SER A 161 4.72 -0.28 -1.29
C SER A 161 5.11 1.15 -1.68
N ILE A 162 6.09 1.69 -0.96
CA ILE A 162 6.72 2.96 -1.32
C ILE A 162 7.49 2.72 -2.62
N ASN A 163 7.34 3.64 -3.58
CA ASN A 163 8.06 3.54 -4.82
C ASN A 163 9.50 4.05 -4.65
N ASP A 164 10.45 3.13 -4.48
CA ASP A 164 11.85 3.46 -4.21
C ASP A 164 12.51 4.16 -5.41
N CYS A 165 12.05 3.90 -6.64
CA CYS A 165 12.52 4.62 -7.83
C CYS A 165 12.23 6.12 -7.77
N VAL A 166 11.05 6.50 -7.27
CA VAL A 166 10.64 7.91 -7.17
C VAL A 166 11.30 8.56 -5.96
N VAL A 167 11.32 7.89 -4.82
CA VAL A 167 11.84 8.45 -3.55
C VAL A 167 13.36 8.64 -3.61
N GLY A 168 14.09 7.64 -4.09
CA GLY A 168 15.55 7.71 -4.23
C GLY A 168 16.02 8.47 -5.47
N GLY A 169 15.10 8.81 -6.39
CA GLY A 169 15.44 9.41 -7.67
C GLY A 169 16.26 8.47 -8.56
N HIS A 170 16.07 7.16 -8.40
CA HIS A 170 16.84 6.14 -9.09
C HIS A 170 16.41 6.04 -10.55
N THR A 171 17.40 6.15 -11.44
CA THR A 171 17.15 6.17 -12.89
C THR A 171 17.75 4.98 -13.62
N CYS A 172 18.64 4.21 -12.97
CA CYS A 172 19.40 3.12 -13.59
C CYS A 172 20.33 3.55 -14.75
N GLY A 173 20.60 4.85 -14.88
CA GLY A 173 21.38 5.41 -15.96
C GLY A 173 20.65 5.40 -17.32
N PRO A 174 21.35 5.74 -18.42
CA PRO A 174 20.73 5.88 -19.75
C PRO A 174 20.34 4.56 -20.42
N HIS A 175 20.86 3.42 -19.93
CA HIS A 175 20.66 2.09 -20.52
C HIS A 175 19.76 1.19 -19.67
N GLY A 176 19.04 1.78 -18.72
CA GLY A 176 18.16 1.06 -17.81
C GLY A 176 16.85 1.79 -17.57
N SER A 177 15.92 1.08 -16.95
CA SER A 177 14.74 1.66 -16.34
C SER A 177 14.60 1.11 -14.93
N CYS A 178 14.30 1.99 -13.98
CA CYS A 178 14.11 1.60 -12.59
C CYS A 178 12.83 0.76 -12.45
N VAL A 179 12.94 -0.29 -11.65
CA VAL A 179 11.85 -1.20 -11.29
C VAL A 179 11.75 -1.21 -9.77
N ASP A 180 10.57 -0.86 -9.29
CA ASP A 180 10.25 -0.82 -7.86
C ASP A 180 10.42 -2.21 -7.21
N ALA A 181 10.99 -2.24 -6.01
CA ALA A 181 11.13 -3.44 -5.20
C ALA A 181 10.83 -3.10 -3.73
N HIS A 182 10.62 -4.10 -2.88
CA HIS A 182 10.28 -3.82 -1.48
C HIS A 182 11.50 -3.32 -0.71
N MET A 183 11.44 -2.06 -0.24
CA MET A 183 12.53 -1.38 0.49
C MET A 183 13.83 -1.26 -0.31
N ASP A 184 13.75 -1.38 -1.63
CA ASP A 184 14.88 -1.29 -2.54
C ASP A 184 14.38 -1.07 -3.97
N TYR A 185 15.28 -0.96 -4.92
CA TYR A 185 14.95 -0.92 -6.34
C TYR A 185 15.83 -1.88 -7.14
N SER A 186 15.37 -2.22 -8.34
CA SER A 186 16.15 -2.95 -9.32
C SER A 186 16.17 -2.21 -10.65
N CYS A 187 17.06 -2.64 -11.56
CA CYS A 187 17.20 -2.03 -12.87
C CYS A 187 16.89 -3.05 -13.95
N SER A 188 15.92 -2.71 -14.81
CA SER A 188 15.71 -3.42 -16.07
C SER A 188 16.66 -2.85 -17.11
N CYS A 189 17.75 -3.57 -17.38
CA CYS A 189 18.78 -3.14 -18.33
C CYS A 189 18.43 -3.51 -19.77
N ALA A 190 18.83 -2.64 -20.70
CA ALA A 190 18.77 -2.91 -22.14
C ALA A 190 19.72 -4.06 -22.54
N SER A 191 19.50 -4.66 -23.71
CA SER A 191 20.37 -5.72 -24.24
C SER A 191 21.82 -5.24 -24.34
N GLY A 192 22.76 -6.05 -23.83
CA GLY A 192 24.19 -5.72 -23.76
C GLY A 192 24.58 -4.98 -22.49
N PHE A 193 23.65 -4.74 -21.56
CA PHE A 193 23.93 -4.07 -20.30
C PHE A 193 23.53 -4.94 -19.11
N GLN A 194 24.24 -4.78 -17.99
CA GLN A 194 23.97 -5.47 -16.73
C GLN A 194 23.99 -4.49 -15.55
N VAL A 195 23.37 -4.90 -14.44
CA VAL A 195 23.36 -4.10 -13.22
C VAL A 195 24.75 -4.07 -12.61
N GLU A 196 25.27 -2.88 -12.41
CA GLU A 196 26.49 -2.59 -11.66
C GLU A 196 26.21 -1.56 -10.56
N VAL A 197 27.04 -1.52 -9.51
CA VAL A 197 26.90 -0.55 -8.41
C VAL A 197 28.01 0.47 -8.50
N VAL A 198 27.67 1.72 -8.82
CA VAL A 198 28.60 2.84 -8.93
C VAL A 198 28.31 3.85 -7.82
N SER A 199 29.25 4.03 -6.90
CA SER A 199 29.10 4.92 -5.73
C SER A 199 27.82 4.67 -4.90
N GLY A 200 27.35 3.41 -4.84
CA GLY A 200 26.14 3.02 -4.12
C GLY A 200 24.84 3.04 -4.94
N GLU A 201 24.88 3.52 -6.19
CA GLU A 201 23.74 3.52 -7.12
C GLU A 201 23.80 2.33 -8.07
N LYS A 202 22.68 1.62 -8.25
CA LYS A 202 22.52 0.59 -9.28
C LYS A 202 22.30 1.26 -10.63
N VAL A 203 23.19 0.99 -11.57
CA VAL A 203 23.13 1.51 -12.94
C VAL A 203 23.31 0.37 -13.93
N CYS A 204 22.84 0.55 -15.16
CA CYS A 204 23.06 -0.42 -16.24
C CYS A 204 24.35 -0.08 -16.98
N GLY A 205 25.41 -0.81 -16.65
CA GLY A 205 26.73 -0.73 -17.28
C GLY A 205 26.87 -1.71 -18.44
N ASN A 206 27.77 -1.42 -19.38
CA ASN A 206 28.03 -2.31 -20.51
C ASN A 206 28.52 -3.67 -20.00
N ILE A 207 28.03 -4.76 -20.59
CA ILE A 207 28.58 -6.08 -20.36
C ILE A 207 29.93 -6.14 -21.08
N ASP A 208 30.98 -6.55 -20.37
CA ASP A 208 32.28 -6.75 -20.99
C ASP A 208 32.24 -8.00 -21.89
N ASP A 209 32.15 -7.75 -23.19
CA ASP A 209 32.11 -8.80 -24.21
C ASP A 209 33.51 -9.36 -24.54
N CYS A 210 34.58 -8.84 -23.91
CA CYS A 210 35.94 -9.35 -24.08
C CYS A 210 36.16 -10.67 -23.32
N GLY A 211 36.10 -11.78 -24.06
CA GLY A 211 36.52 -13.09 -23.58
C GLY A 211 38.04 -13.25 -23.46
N PRO A 212 38.52 -14.27 -22.72
CA PRO A 212 39.94 -14.63 -22.72
C PRO A 212 40.40 -15.01 -24.13
N ASN A 213 41.37 -14.25 -24.67
CA ASN A 213 41.90 -14.34 -26.05
C ASN A 213 40.96 -13.91 -27.17
N ALA A 214 39.96 -13.06 -26.89
CA ALA A 214 39.02 -12.53 -27.90
C ALA A 214 39.71 -11.99 -29.17
N CYS A 215 40.87 -11.35 -29.04
CA CYS A 215 41.57 -10.70 -30.15
C CYS A 215 42.83 -11.41 -30.67
N GLY A 216 43.24 -12.53 -30.06
CA GLY A 216 44.52 -13.17 -30.38
C GLY A 216 45.71 -12.20 -30.17
N ASN A 217 46.33 -11.75 -31.25
CA ASN A 217 47.45 -10.79 -31.26
C ASN A 217 46.96 -9.33 -31.34
N GLY A 218 46.17 -8.93 -30.35
CA GLY A 218 45.65 -7.57 -30.26
C GLY A 218 44.95 -7.29 -28.94
N HIS A 219 44.65 -6.02 -28.70
CA HIS A 219 43.91 -5.56 -27.53
C HIS A 219 42.40 -5.57 -27.81
N CYS A 220 41.64 -6.19 -26.91
CA CYS A 220 40.18 -6.18 -26.99
C CYS A 220 39.63 -4.83 -26.56
N VAL A 221 38.74 -4.29 -27.39
CA VAL A 221 38.01 -3.05 -27.14
C VAL A 221 36.53 -3.38 -27.08
N ASP A 222 36.01 -3.37 -25.88
CA ASP A 222 34.61 -3.62 -25.55
C ASP A 222 33.65 -2.69 -26.33
N LYS A 223 32.51 -3.24 -26.75
CA LYS A 223 31.41 -2.56 -27.45
C LYS A 223 30.08 -3.05 -26.88
N VAL A 224 28.98 -2.47 -27.35
CA VAL A 224 27.64 -2.87 -26.90
C VAL A 224 27.19 -4.10 -27.70
N ASN A 225 26.96 -5.22 -27.01
CA ASN A 225 26.62 -6.53 -27.60
C ASN A 225 27.71 -7.08 -28.56
N GLY A 226 28.97 -6.88 -28.21
CA GLY A 226 30.12 -7.42 -28.93
C GLY A 226 31.40 -6.67 -28.59
N TYR A 227 32.48 -6.99 -29.28
CA TYR A 227 33.77 -6.32 -29.10
C TYR A 227 34.41 -6.03 -30.46
N THR A 228 35.43 -5.17 -30.46
CA THR A 228 36.36 -5.00 -31.60
C THR A 228 37.79 -5.20 -31.12
N CYS A 229 38.72 -5.44 -32.04
CA CYS A 229 40.14 -5.55 -31.71
C CYS A 229 40.96 -4.38 -32.23
N ASP A 230 41.89 -3.89 -31.41
CA ASP A 230 43.01 -3.06 -31.82
C ASP A 230 44.23 -3.95 -32.03
N CYS A 231 44.59 -4.20 -33.29
CA CYS A 231 45.60 -5.21 -33.63
C CYS A 231 47.02 -4.69 -33.45
N ASP A 232 47.90 -5.56 -32.94
CA ASP A 232 49.31 -5.26 -32.80
C ASP A 232 49.98 -5.01 -34.17
N ALA A 233 51.13 -4.35 -34.16
CA ALA A 233 51.89 -4.10 -35.38
C ALA A 233 52.21 -5.42 -36.11
N GLY A 234 51.92 -5.47 -37.42
CA GLY A 234 52.07 -6.67 -38.24
C GLY A 234 50.80 -7.52 -38.38
N TYR A 235 49.76 -7.23 -37.60
CA TYR A 235 48.45 -7.89 -37.66
C TYR A 235 47.36 -6.97 -38.23
N GLU A 236 46.28 -7.54 -38.76
CA GLU A 236 45.12 -6.83 -39.29
C GLU A 236 43.79 -7.43 -38.82
N LEU A 237 42.77 -6.58 -38.72
CA LEU A 237 41.43 -6.94 -38.24
C LEU A 237 40.70 -7.76 -39.31
N THR A 238 40.24 -8.96 -38.94
CA THR A 238 39.45 -9.85 -39.80
C THR A 238 38.21 -10.34 -39.06
N MET A 239 37.10 -10.51 -39.78
CA MET A 239 35.87 -11.08 -39.23
C MET A 239 35.89 -12.60 -39.30
N GLN A 240 35.74 -13.27 -38.15
CA GLN A 240 35.60 -14.72 -38.06
C GLN A 240 34.22 -15.05 -37.46
N GLY A 241 33.24 -15.31 -38.33
CA GLY A 241 31.85 -15.42 -37.91
C GLY A 241 31.29 -14.04 -37.56
N ASN A 242 30.84 -13.87 -36.30
CA ASN A 242 30.33 -12.58 -35.80
C ASN A 242 31.38 -11.79 -35.01
N ASP A 243 32.57 -12.36 -34.82
CA ASP A 243 33.64 -11.82 -33.98
C ASP A 243 34.76 -11.23 -34.83
N SER A 244 35.39 -10.17 -34.35
CA SER A 244 36.58 -9.59 -34.98
C SER A 244 37.84 -10.12 -34.31
N VAL A 245 38.82 -10.57 -35.08
CA VAL A 245 40.08 -11.15 -34.59
C VAL A 245 41.29 -10.56 -35.33
N CYS A 246 42.46 -10.55 -34.70
CA CYS A 246 43.70 -10.06 -35.31
C CYS A 246 44.49 -11.21 -35.93
N VAL A 247 44.68 -11.16 -37.25
CA VAL A 247 45.44 -12.15 -38.03
C VAL A 247 46.68 -11.50 -38.64
N ALA A 248 47.75 -12.28 -38.82
CA ALA A 248 49.00 -11.78 -39.37
C ALA A 248 48.78 -11.28 -40.81
N LYS A 249 49.29 -10.08 -41.14
CA LYS A 249 49.17 -9.49 -42.48
C LYS A 249 49.86 -10.37 -43.51
N GLU A 250 49.23 -10.55 -44.65
CA GLU A 250 49.83 -11.25 -45.78
C GLU A 250 50.91 -10.39 -46.44
N CYS A 251 52.10 -10.96 -46.63
CA CYS A 251 53.15 -10.32 -47.41
C CYS A 251 52.76 -10.26 -48.89
N GLY A 252 53.23 -9.23 -49.59
CA GLY A 252 53.06 -9.15 -51.05
C GLY A 252 53.70 -10.35 -51.76
N SER A 253 53.25 -10.64 -52.98
CA SER A 253 53.85 -11.70 -53.79
C SER A 253 55.27 -11.31 -54.22
N PHE A 254 56.23 -12.21 -53.99
CA PHE A 254 57.60 -12.08 -54.47
C PHE A 254 57.93 -13.26 -55.38
N THR A 255 58.37 -12.97 -56.60
CA THR A 255 58.79 -13.97 -57.59
C THR A 255 60.31 -13.94 -57.76
N VAL A 256 60.94 -15.11 -57.72
CA VAL A 256 62.39 -15.26 -57.96
C VAL A 256 62.59 -15.84 -59.36
N GLU A 257 63.26 -15.13 -60.25
CA GLU A 257 63.70 -15.71 -61.52
C GLU A 257 64.71 -16.83 -61.26
N HIS A 258 64.51 -18.00 -61.89
CA HIS A 258 65.34 -19.19 -61.70
C HIS A 258 65.42 -19.67 -60.23
N GLY A 259 64.37 -19.47 -59.44
CA GLY A 259 64.31 -19.92 -58.06
C GLY A 259 62.90 -20.22 -57.58
N SER A 260 62.81 -20.74 -56.36
CA SER A 260 61.55 -21.00 -55.65
C SER A 260 61.65 -20.45 -54.22
N VAL A 261 60.52 -20.07 -53.65
CA VAL A 261 60.40 -19.59 -52.27
C VAL A 261 59.44 -20.49 -51.53
N GLU A 262 59.86 -21.03 -50.39
CA GLU A 262 59.01 -21.81 -49.50
C GLU A 262 58.96 -21.18 -48.09
N PRO A 263 57.76 -20.89 -47.55
CA PRO A 263 56.44 -21.07 -48.17
C PRO A 263 56.15 -20.02 -49.26
N ALA A 264 55.32 -20.39 -50.25
CA ALA A 264 54.95 -19.51 -51.37
C ALA A 264 54.04 -18.33 -50.95
N LYS A 265 53.37 -18.44 -49.79
CA LYS A 265 52.58 -17.39 -49.16
C LYS A 265 53.14 -17.17 -47.76
N MET A 266 53.55 -15.95 -47.47
CA MET A 266 54.14 -15.56 -46.20
C MET A 266 53.21 -14.61 -45.46
N LEU A 267 53.11 -14.77 -44.16
CA LEU A 267 52.46 -13.86 -43.24
C LEU A 267 53.52 -13.10 -42.42
N PHE A 268 53.09 -12.07 -41.70
CA PHE A 268 53.94 -11.37 -40.75
C PHE A 268 54.65 -12.34 -39.79
N ASP A 269 55.96 -12.13 -39.60
CA ASP A 269 56.90 -12.96 -38.80
C ASP A 269 57.30 -14.32 -39.43
N ASP A 270 56.77 -14.68 -40.60
CA ASP A 270 57.26 -15.85 -41.34
C ASP A 270 58.66 -15.61 -41.90
N VAL A 271 59.47 -16.68 -41.96
CA VAL A 271 60.77 -16.69 -42.63
C VAL A 271 60.70 -17.61 -43.85
N GLY A 272 60.83 -17.02 -45.04
CA GLY A 272 60.87 -17.76 -46.31
C GLY A 272 62.28 -18.18 -46.69
N VAL A 273 62.44 -19.40 -47.21
CA VAL A 273 63.70 -19.89 -47.75
C VAL A 273 63.67 -19.80 -49.28
N VAL A 274 64.65 -19.10 -49.84
CA VAL A 274 64.84 -19.01 -51.29
C VAL A 274 65.79 -20.10 -51.76
N THR A 275 65.35 -20.94 -52.69
CA THR A 275 66.18 -21.98 -53.32
C THR A 275 66.38 -21.66 -54.79
N CYS A 276 67.62 -21.44 -55.20
CA CYS A 276 67.97 -21.27 -56.62
C CYS A 276 67.88 -22.61 -57.34
N LEU A 277 67.25 -22.62 -58.52
CA LEU A 277 67.25 -23.78 -59.42
C LEU A 277 68.55 -23.78 -60.24
N PRO A 278 69.14 -24.96 -60.51
CA PRO A 278 70.32 -25.04 -61.37
C PRO A 278 69.99 -24.53 -62.78
N GLY A 279 70.81 -23.61 -63.26
CA GLY A 279 70.76 -23.04 -64.62
C GLY A 279 71.41 -23.95 -65.66
#